data_AF-A0A2D7GR94-F1
#
_entry.id   AF-A0A2D7GR94-F1
#
_cell.length_a   1.000
_cell.length_b   1.000
_cell.length_c   1.000
_cell.angle_alpha   90.00
_cell.angle_beta   90.00
_cell.angle_gamma   90.00
#
_symmetry.space_group_name_H-M   'P 1'
#
loop_
_entity.id
_entity.type
_entity.pdbx_description
1 polymer ?
#
loop_
_entity_poly.entity_id
_entity_poly.type
_entity_poly.pdbx_seq_one_letter_code
_entity_poly.pdbx_strand_id
1 'polypeptide(L)'
;MKTHEEPDVNEVNKEGRWFLYLIENKLGQLYTGITTDPARRIAQHRGEKPGGAKALKGKSPLAFRAIFELNSKSDAAKLECRIKKLSKVQKNKIIQTGLLTLTSTEEPSPSSTLRAIRQVQHL
;
A
#
# COMPACT_ATOMS: atom_id res chain seq x y z
N MET A 1 -46.91 23.64 -8.56
CA MET A 1 -45.69 24.40 -8.25
C MET A 1 -44.70 23.41 -7.64
N LYS A 2 -43.74 22.91 -8.43
CA LYS A 2 -42.71 21.95 -8.01
C LYS A 2 -41.36 22.51 -8.42
N THR A 3 -40.48 22.76 -7.44
CA THR A 3 -39.05 23.04 -7.61
C THR A 3 -38.42 22.78 -6.23
N HIS A 4 -38.01 21.53 -6.00
CA HIS A 4 -36.62 21.06 -6.07
C HIS A 4 -35.86 21.39 -4.78
N GLU A 5 -36.08 20.55 -3.77
CA GLU A 5 -35.04 20.22 -2.80
C GLU A 5 -33.96 19.42 -3.56
N GLU A 6 -32.76 19.98 -3.67
CA GLU A 6 -31.56 19.22 -3.98
C GLU A 6 -30.55 19.38 -2.83
N PRO A 7 -30.49 18.42 -1.90
CA PRO A 7 -29.20 17.94 -1.45
C PRO A 7 -28.73 16.91 -2.49
N ASP A 8 -27.79 17.34 -3.32
CA ASP A 8 -27.06 16.49 -4.27
C ASP A 8 -26.43 15.31 -3.52
N VAL A 9 -27.03 14.14 -3.78
CA VAL A 9 -26.68 12.82 -3.29
C VAL A 9 -25.44 12.31 -4.02
N ASN A 10 -24.28 12.92 -3.83
CA ASN A 10 -23.03 12.35 -4.36
C ASN A 10 -22.49 11.25 -3.43
N GLU A 11 -23.20 10.13 -3.47
CA GLU A 11 -22.69 8.76 -3.55
C GLU A 11 -21.49 8.40 -2.65
N VAL A 12 -21.77 8.28 -1.36
CA VAL A 12 -20.99 7.44 -0.44
C VAL A 12 -21.17 5.97 -0.84
N ASN A 13 -20.43 5.46 -1.84
CA ASN A 13 -19.95 4.07 -1.91
C ASN A 13 -19.22 3.71 -3.22
N LYS A 14 -17.89 3.72 -3.15
CA LYS A 14 -17.06 2.59 -3.61
C LYS A 14 -15.88 2.53 -2.68
N GLU A 15 -15.87 1.53 -1.80
CA GLU A 15 -14.85 1.23 -0.80
C GLU A 15 -13.49 1.87 -1.09
N GLY A 16 -13.27 3.05 -0.48
CA GLY A 16 -12.10 3.92 -0.69
C GLY A 16 -10.82 3.39 -0.03
N ARG A 17 -10.63 2.08 -0.01
CA ARG A 17 -9.49 1.43 0.62
C ARG A 17 -8.30 1.44 -0.33
N TRP A 18 -7.22 2.04 0.15
CA TRP A 18 -5.94 2.05 -0.51
C TRP A 18 -5.01 1.09 0.21
N PHE A 19 -4.28 0.29 -0.54
CA PHE A 19 -3.33 -0.66 -0.01
C PHE A 19 -1.93 -0.19 -0.35
N LEU A 20 -1.11 0.02 0.66
CA LEU A 20 0.31 0.19 0.50
C LEU A 20 0.97 -1.18 0.64
N TYR A 21 1.80 -1.56 -0.32
CA TYR A 21 2.47 -2.84 -0.32
C TYR A 21 3.98 -2.70 -0.45
N LEU A 22 4.70 -3.64 0.16
CA LEU A 22 6.12 -3.88 0.00
C LEU A 22 6.29 -5.23 -0.69
N ILE A 23 6.92 -5.24 -1.85
CA ILE A 23 7.33 -6.47 -2.54
C ILE A 23 8.85 -6.58 -2.55
N GLU A 24 9.33 -7.80 -2.41
CA GLU A 24 10.75 -8.11 -2.57
C GLU A 24 10.96 -8.96 -3.81
N ASN A 25 12.05 -8.71 -4.53
CA ASN A 25 12.51 -9.59 -5.60
C ASN A 25 13.55 -10.59 -5.09
N LYS A 26 13.95 -11.54 -5.93
CA LYS A 26 15.01 -12.53 -5.62
C LYS A 26 16.38 -11.96 -5.23
N LEU A 27 16.64 -10.68 -5.53
CA LEU A 27 17.88 -10.00 -5.20
C LEU A 27 17.81 -9.26 -3.85
N GLY A 28 16.71 -9.40 -3.10
CA GLY A 28 16.51 -8.71 -1.83
C GLY A 28 16.29 -7.20 -1.99
N GLN A 29 15.87 -6.75 -3.17
CA GLN A 29 15.49 -5.37 -3.43
C GLN A 29 14.01 -5.19 -3.12
N LEU A 30 13.72 -4.21 -2.26
CA LEU A 30 12.36 -3.89 -1.84
C LEU A 30 11.78 -2.79 -2.73
N TYR A 31 10.61 -3.06 -3.28
CA TYR A 31 9.79 -2.09 -4.00
C TYR A 31 8.53 -1.79 -3.20
N THR A 32 8.15 -0.53 -3.20
CA THR A 32 6.96 -0.04 -2.50
C THR A 32 6.02 0.60 -3.50
N GLY A 33 4.73 0.32 -3.36
CA GLY A 33 3.71 0.95 -4.18
C GLY A 33 2.37 0.98 -3.47
N ILE A 34 1.47 1.83 -3.96
CA ILE A 34 0.08 1.86 -3.52
C ILE A 34 -0.86 1.37 -4.62
N THR A 35 -1.95 0.73 -4.23
CA THR A 35 -2.98 0.26 -5.15
C THR A 35 -4.30 0.07 -4.42
N THR A 36 -5.42 0.14 -5.13
CA THR A 36 -6.73 -0.25 -4.57
C THR A 36 -6.96 -1.76 -4.65
N ASP A 37 -6.14 -2.50 -5.39
CA ASP A 37 -6.30 -3.94 -5.61
C ASP A 37 -4.93 -4.66 -5.67
N PRO A 38 -4.38 -5.07 -4.51
CA PRO A 38 -3.06 -5.70 -4.44
C PRO A 38 -3.02 -7.08 -5.11
N ALA A 39 -4.14 -7.83 -5.09
CA ALA A 39 -4.24 -9.14 -5.72
C ALA A 39 -4.15 -9.03 -7.25
N ARG A 40 -4.90 -8.11 -7.85
CA ARG A 40 -4.81 -7.83 -9.27
C ARG A 40 -3.42 -7.31 -9.64
N ARG A 41 -2.84 -6.43 -8.82
CA ARG A 41 -1.53 -5.83 -9.10
C ARG A 41 -0.40 -6.87 -9.11
N ILE A 42 -0.39 -7.82 -8.18
CA ILE A 42 0.64 -8.89 -8.19
C ILE A 42 0.45 -9.85 -9.38
N ALA A 43 -0.78 -10.21 -9.73
CA ALA A 43 -1.07 -11.04 -10.90
C ALA A 43 -0.58 -10.36 -12.19
N GLN A 44 -0.78 -9.05 -12.29
CA GLN A 44 -0.24 -8.24 -13.39
C GLN A 44 1.30 -8.21 -13.40
N HIS A 45 1.95 -8.15 -12.24
CA HIS A 45 3.41 -8.21 -12.15
C HIS A 45 3.99 -9.59 -12.46
N ARG A 46 3.28 -10.67 -12.10
CA ARG A 46 3.65 -12.06 -12.44
C ARG A 46 3.43 -12.41 -13.90
N GLY A 47 2.71 -11.57 -14.65
CA GLY A 47 2.36 -11.81 -16.05
C GLY A 47 1.11 -12.67 -16.23
N GLU A 48 0.37 -12.96 -15.15
CA GLU A 48 -0.90 -13.69 -15.16
C GLU A 48 -2.05 -12.83 -15.71
N LYS A 49 -1.94 -11.50 -15.61
CA LYS A 49 -2.90 -10.54 -16.18
C LYS A 49 -2.21 -9.41 -16.97
N PRO A 50 -2.84 -8.87 -18.03
CA PRO A 50 -2.32 -7.71 -18.75
C PRO A 50 -2.38 -6.42 -17.89
N GLY A 51 -1.44 -5.49 -18.12
CA GLY A 51 -1.40 -4.18 -17.45
C GLY A 51 -0.40 -4.02 -16.30
N GLY A 52 0.55 -4.95 -16.15
CA GLY A 52 1.69 -4.78 -15.23
C GLY A 52 2.78 -3.88 -15.80
N ALA A 53 3.52 -3.18 -14.93
CA ALA A 53 4.71 -2.42 -15.34
C ALA A 53 5.71 -3.33 -16.08
N LYS A 54 6.09 -2.97 -17.30
CA LYS A 54 7.04 -3.74 -18.14
C LYS A 54 8.35 -4.06 -17.41
N ALA A 55 8.78 -3.19 -16.49
CA ALA A 55 10.00 -3.33 -15.70
C ALA A 55 10.04 -4.51 -14.70
N LEU A 56 8.87 -5.10 -14.37
CA LEU A 56 8.75 -6.24 -13.45
C LEU A 56 8.41 -7.55 -14.17
N LYS A 57 8.14 -7.51 -15.48
CA LYS A 57 7.85 -8.69 -16.30
C LYS A 57 9.10 -9.59 -16.32
N GLY A 58 8.99 -10.81 -15.80
CA GLY A 58 10.09 -11.77 -15.72
C GLY A 58 11.01 -11.66 -14.48
N LYS A 59 10.76 -10.72 -13.56
CA LYS A 59 11.51 -10.60 -12.29
C LYS A 59 10.93 -11.44 -11.14
N SER A 60 10.39 -12.61 -11.48
CA SER A 60 9.90 -13.59 -10.50
C SER A 60 11.06 -14.27 -9.76
N PRO A 61 10.86 -14.68 -8.50
CA PRO A 61 9.67 -14.48 -7.67
C PRO A 61 9.56 -13.06 -7.10
N LEU A 62 8.36 -12.47 -7.18
CA LEU A 62 7.97 -11.28 -6.43
C LEU A 62 7.07 -11.72 -5.27
N ALA A 63 7.51 -11.46 -4.05
CA ALA A 63 6.79 -11.82 -2.83
C ALA A 63 6.34 -10.56 -2.09
N PHE A 64 5.08 -10.53 -1.64
CA PHE A 64 4.62 -9.52 -0.70
C PHE A 64 5.27 -9.75 0.67
N ARG A 65 5.99 -8.75 1.15
CA ARG A 65 6.58 -8.74 2.50
C ARG A 65 5.65 -8.12 3.53
N ALA A 66 4.99 -7.03 3.15
CA ALA A 66 3.99 -6.36 3.99
C ALA A 66 2.93 -5.68 3.13
N ILE A 67 1.69 -5.66 3.61
CA ILE A 67 0.56 -4.94 3.03
C ILE A 67 -0.15 -4.19 4.15
N PHE A 68 -0.37 -2.90 3.96
CA PHE A 68 -1.09 -2.01 4.87
C PHE A 68 -2.36 -1.52 4.19
N GLU A 69 -3.48 -1.55 4.91
CA GLU A 69 -4.75 -0.98 4.45
C GLU A 69 -4.88 0.45 4.97
N LEU A 70 -5.35 1.36 4.12
CA LEU A 70 -5.57 2.76 4.41
C LEU A 70 -6.94 3.19 3.89
N ASN A 71 -7.54 4.18 4.53
CA ASN A 71 -8.85 4.71 4.16
C ASN A 71 -8.78 5.85 3.13
N SER A 72 -7.58 6.26 2.70
CA SER A 72 -7.40 7.41 1.82
C SER A 72 -6.17 7.31 0.93
N LYS A 73 -6.33 7.74 -0.34
CA LYS A 73 -5.24 7.86 -1.31
C LYS A 73 -4.14 8.79 -0.81
N SER A 74 -4.54 9.91 -0.20
CA SER A 74 -3.64 10.94 0.29
C SER A 74 -2.68 10.38 1.34
N ASP A 75 -3.18 9.59 2.30
CA ASP A 75 -2.34 8.95 3.31
C ASP A 75 -1.45 7.86 2.70
N ALA A 76 -1.98 7.10 1.74
CA ALA A 76 -1.21 6.08 1.05
C ALA A 76 -0.04 6.71 0.28
N ALA A 77 -0.27 7.81 -0.43
CA ALA A 77 0.76 8.53 -1.18
C ALA A 77 1.81 9.19 -0.26
N LYS A 78 1.37 9.82 0.85
CA LYS A 78 2.29 10.38 1.86
C LYS A 78 3.21 9.30 2.42
N LEU A 79 2.65 8.15 2.78
CA LEU A 79 3.42 7.02 3.30
C LEU A 79 4.32 6.39 2.23
N GLU A 80 3.87 6.27 0.99
CA GLU A 80 4.71 5.78 -0.10
C GLU A 80 5.96 6.66 -0.28
N CYS A 81 5.77 7.98 -0.31
CA CYS A 81 6.86 8.95 -0.39
C CYS A 81 7.80 8.83 0.83
N ARG A 82 7.26 8.65 2.03
CA ARG A 82 8.07 8.43 3.24
C ARG A 82 8.89 7.15 3.14
N ILE A 83 8.26 6.02 2.82
CA ILE A 83 8.92 4.73 2.73
C ILE A 83 9.97 4.73 1.62
N LYS A 84 9.73 5.40 0.48
CA LYS A 84 10.73 5.57 -0.57
C LYS A 84 12.02 6.22 -0.06
N LYS A 85 11.92 7.18 0.87
CA LYS A 85 13.06 7.85 1.53
C LYS A 85 13.72 7.03 2.63
N LEU A 86 13.08 5.97 3.14
CA LEU A 86 13.64 5.14 4.19
C LEU A 86 14.79 4.25 3.68
N SER A 87 15.76 4.02 4.56
CA SER A 87 16.85 3.07 4.33
C SER A 87 16.34 1.64 4.27
N LYS A 88 17.15 0.72 3.71
CA LYS A 88 16.83 -0.72 3.67
C LYS A 88 16.56 -1.28 5.07
N VAL A 89 17.34 -0.84 6.08
CA VAL A 89 17.17 -1.26 7.48
C VAL A 89 15.83 -0.83 8.05
N GLN A 90 15.41 0.41 7.80
CA GLN A 90 14.12 0.92 8.27
C GLN A 90 12.95 0.19 7.59
N LYS A 91 13.06 -0.09 6.28
CA LYS A 91 12.06 -0.89 5.55
C LYS A 91 11.95 -2.30 6.11
N ASN A 92 13.08 -2.95 6.39
CA ASN A 92 13.11 -4.26 7.03
C ASN A 92 12.47 -4.23 8.43
N LYS A 93 12.73 -3.19 9.21
CA LYS A 93 12.09 -3.01 10.52
C LYS A 93 10.57 -2.95 10.38
N ILE A 94 10.05 -2.20 9.41
CA ILE A 94 8.59 -2.15 9.12
C ILE A 94 8.05 -3.55 8.78
N ILE A 95 8.78 -4.35 8.01
CA ILE A 95 8.38 -5.71 7.66
C ILE A 95 8.40 -6.64 8.88
N GLN A 96 9.39 -6.48 9.75
CA GLN A 96 9.55 -7.28 10.98
C GLN A 96 8.55 -6.89 12.08
N THR A 97 8.21 -5.61 12.20
CA THR A 97 7.23 -5.18 13.21
C THR A 97 5.80 -5.27 12.67
N GLY A 98 5.62 -5.17 11.35
CA GLY A 98 4.32 -5.01 10.73
C GLY A 98 3.64 -3.70 11.10
N LEU A 99 4.41 -2.70 11.55
CA LEU A 99 3.90 -1.42 12.04
C LEU A 99 4.43 -0.27 11.21
N LEU A 100 3.54 0.65 10.86
CA LEU A 100 3.83 1.82 10.06
C LEU A 100 3.19 3.07 10.66
N THR A 101 4.00 4.04 11.04
CA THR A 101 3.53 5.27 11.72
C THR A 101 3.10 6.35 10.72
N LEU A 102 1.91 6.90 10.91
CA LEU A 102 1.29 7.92 10.06
C LEU A 102 1.73 9.36 10.38
N THR A 103 2.34 9.62 11.54
CA THR A 103 2.64 10.99 12.00
C THR A 103 3.89 11.58 11.35
N SER A 104 3.80 12.86 10.96
CA SER A 104 4.94 13.68 10.51
C SER A 104 5.65 14.41 11.65
N THR A 105 5.13 14.27 12.89
CA THR A 105 5.63 14.89 14.11
C THR A 105 5.95 13.80 15.14
N GLU A 106 6.97 14.04 15.94
CA GLU A 106 7.82 13.04 16.62
C GLU A 106 7.16 12.19 17.71
N GLU A 107 5.86 12.32 17.94
CA GLU A 107 5.16 11.59 19.00
C GLU A 107 4.30 10.44 18.42
N PRO A 108 4.70 9.17 18.60
CA PRO A 108 3.91 8.03 18.16
C PRO A 108 2.72 7.81 19.11
N SER A 109 1.56 8.40 18.77
CA SER A 109 0.29 8.02 19.39
C SER A 109 -0.20 6.66 18.85
N PRO A 110 -0.75 5.76 19.69
CA PRO A 110 -1.25 4.44 19.28
C PRO A 110 -2.34 4.51 18.20
N SER A 111 -3.11 5.61 18.13
CA SER A 111 -4.13 5.82 17.09
C SER A 111 -3.55 6.10 15.70
N SER A 112 -2.26 6.45 15.62
CA SER A 112 -1.60 6.83 14.38
C SER A 112 -0.70 5.73 13.81
N THR A 113 -0.79 4.51 14.34
CA THR A 113 0.02 3.38 13.87
C THR A 113 -0.84 2.43 13.04
N LEU A 114 -0.49 2.25 11.77
CA LEU A 114 -1.08 1.24 10.90
C LEU A 114 -0.40 -0.10 11.10
N ARG A 115 -1.23 -1.13 11.26
CA ARG A 115 -0.78 -2.52 11.29
C ARG A 115 -0.92 -3.14 9.90
N ALA A 116 0.08 -3.93 9.51
CA ALA A 116 0.01 -4.67 8.26
C ALA A 116 -1.14 -5.69 8.32
N ILE A 117 -2.02 -5.68 7.32
CA ILE A 117 -3.08 -6.68 7.13
C ILE A 117 -2.51 -8.03 6.71
N ARG A 118 -1.31 -8.01 6.10
CA ARG A 118 -0.55 -9.19 5.72
C ARG A 118 0.92 -8.88 5.87
N GLN A 119 1.65 -9.75 6.56
CA GLN A 119 3.09 -9.69 6.66
C GLN A 119 3.68 -11.09 6.51
N VAL A 120 4.77 -11.19 5.74
CA VAL A 120 5.56 -12.41 5.59
C VAL A 120 6.99 -12.05 5.92
N GLN A 121 7.33 -12.24 7.19
CA GLN A 121 8.72 -12.38 7.63
C GLN A 121 9.22 -13.67 6.98
N HIS A 122 10.42 -13.65 6.41
CA HIS A 122 10.90 -14.75 5.55
C HIS A 122 10.80 -16.13 6.21
N LEU A 123 10.70 -17.18 5.38
CA LEU A 123 11.05 -18.56 5.74
C LEU A 123 12.56 -18.67 5.99
#